data_AF-A0A8T3NVI3-F1
#
_entry.id   AF-A0A8T3NVI3-F1
#
_cell.length_a   1.000
_cell.length_b   1.000
_cell.length_c   1.000
_cell.angle_alpha   90.00
_cell.angle_beta   90.00
_cell.angle_gamma   90.00
#
_symmetry.space_group_name_H-M   'P 1'
#
loop_
_entity.id
_entity.type
_entity.pdbx_description
1 polymer ?
#
loop_
_entity_poly.entity_id
_entity_poly.type
_entity_poly.pdbx_seq_one_letter_code
_entity_poly.pdbx_strand_id
1 'polypeptide(L)'
;MDVAEQLAAITVEVVYTPCDEQASVNLQMKIGATLRDAVERSGLLARFADIDLNINKTGIYGKPASLNHRLRDRDRVEIYRPLRADPKESRRQRARERFEPRNSPGR
;
A
#
# COMPACT_ATOMS: atom_id res chain seq x y z
N MET A 1 0.97 31.74 0.32
CA MET A 1 1.44 30.36 0.14
C MET A 1 0.27 29.54 -0.38
N ASP A 2 0.06 29.26 -1.66
CA ASP A 2 0.67 29.62 -2.93
C ASP A 2 -0.47 29.50 -3.96
N VAL A 3 -0.94 30.61 -4.50
CA VAL A 3 -2.08 30.66 -5.45
C VAL A 3 -1.60 30.37 -6.89
N ALA A 4 -0.40 29.80 -7.04
CA ALA A 4 0.37 29.84 -8.28
C ALA A 4 0.60 28.47 -8.96
N GLU A 5 -0.18 27.45 -8.63
CA GLU A 5 -0.09 26.15 -9.29
C GLU A 5 -1.39 25.68 -9.94
N GLN A 6 -2.26 26.64 -10.19
CA GLN A 6 -3.30 26.52 -11.19
C GLN A 6 -2.62 26.60 -12.55
N LEU A 7 -2.58 25.51 -13.31
CA LEU A 7 -2.74 25.46 -14.79
C LEU A 7 -2.48 24.06 -15.37
N ALA A 8 -2.03 23.10 -14.57
CA ALA A 8 -1.79 21.73 -15.02
C ALA A 8 -2.00 20.74 -13.87
N ALA A 9 -3.25 20.47 -13.51
CA ALA A 9 -3.63 19.51 -12.48
C ALA A 9 -4.22 18.24 -13.11
N ILE A 10 -3.89 17.09 -12.54
CA ILE A 10 -4.51 15.80 -12.82
C ILE A 10 -5.32 15.37 -11.60
N THR A 11 -6.46 14.72 -11.86
CA THR A 11 -7.24 14.07 -10.79
C THR A 11 -6.92 12.58 -10.80
N VAL A 12 -6.50 12.02 -9.67
CA VAL A 12 -6.21 10.58 -9.56
C VAL A 12 -6.91 9.99 -8.35
N GLU A 13 -7.17 8.69 -8.41
CA GLU A 13 -7.70 7.92 -7.28
C GLU A 13 -6.63 6.97 -6.76
N VAL A 14 -6.44 6.89 -5.45
CA VAL A 14 -5.56 5.90 -4.80
C VAL A 14 -6.42 4.93 -4.00
N VAL A 15 -6.29 3.64 -4.27
CA VAL A 15 -7.10 2.58 -3.67
C VAL A 15 -6.22 1.56 -2.96
N TYR A 16 -6.64 1.18 -1.75
CA TYR A 16 -6.12 0.06 -1.01
C TYR A 16 -7.27 -0.81 -0.48
N THR A 17 -7.19 -2.12 -0.68
CA THR A 17 -8.22 -3.08 -0.25
C THR A 17 -7.59 -4.18 0.62
N PRO A 18 -7.43 -3.93 1.94
CA PRO A 18 -7.15 -4.99 2.92
C PRO A 18 -8.32 -5.99 3.02
N CYS A 19 -8.18 -7.02 3.85
CA CYS A 19 -9.18 -8.11 3.90
C CYS A 19 -10.55 -7.64 4.43
N ASP A 20 -10.55 -6.62 5.29
CA ASP A 20 -11.70 -6.25 6.12
C ASP A 20 -12.32 -4.90 5.71
N GLU A 21 -11.59 -4.06 4.98
CA GLU A 21 -12.11 -2.80 4.46
C GLU A 21 -11.51 -2.42 3.10
N GLN A 22 -12.18 -1.50 2.40
CA GLN A 22 -11.63 -0.84 1.23
C GLN A 22 -11.51 0.66 1.53
N ALA A 23 -10.38 1.26 1.16
CA ALA A 23 -10.19 2.69 1.20
C ALA A 23 -9.85 3.23 -0.20
N SER A 24 -10.47 4.35 -0.56
CA SER A 24 -10.11 5.13 -1.73
C SER A 24 -10.00 6.61 -1.40
N VAL A 25 -9.05 7.29 -2.04
CA VAL A 25 -8.80 8.72 -1.85
C VAL A 25 -8.63 9.38 -3.22
N ASN A 26 -9.42 10.41 -3.49
CA ASN A 26 -9.27 11.23 -4.69
C ASN A 26 -8.31 12.40 -4.40
N LEU A 27 -7.34 12.61 -5.28
CA LEU A 27 -6.30 13.62 -5.14
C LEU A 27 -6.23 14.50 -6.39
N GLN A 28 -6.13 15.82 -6.16
CA GLN A 28 -5.63 16.73 -7.18
C GLN A 28 -4.11 16.83 -7.07
N MET A 29 -3.42 16.55 -8.17
CA MET A 29 -1.97 16.50 -8.24
C MET A 29 -1.44 17.31 -9.42
N LYS A 30 -0.19 17.74 -9.32
CA LYS A 30 0.51 18.41 -10.41
C LYS A 30 0.74 17.42 -11.55
N ILE A 31 0.68 17.89 -12.80
CA ILE A 31 1.12 17.08 -13.94
C ILE A 31 2.56 16.60 -13.72
N GLY A 32 2.81 15.33 -14.02
CA GLY A 32 4.11 14.71 -13.87
C GLY A 32 4.39 14.12 -12.50
N ALA A 33 3.46 14.27 -11.53
CA ALA A 33 3.49 13.54 -10.27
C ALA A 33 3.56 12.03 -10.51
N THR A 34 4.22 11.33 -9.59
CA THR A 34 4.44 9.89 -9.69
C THR A 34 3.44 9.10 -8.88
N LEU A 35 3.39 7.79 -9.12
CA LEU A 35 2.62 6.86 -8.32
C LEU A 35 3.00 6.95 -6.83
N ARG A 36 4.30 7.06 -6.51
CA ARG A 36 4.78 7.28 -5.15
C ARG A 36 4.19 8.53 -4.53
N ASP A 37 4.25 9.66 -5.24
CA ASP A 37 3.72 10.94 -4.74
C ASP A 37 2.23 10.83 -4.41
N ALA A 38 1.47 10.08 -5.21
CA ALA A 38 0.04 9.87 -4.98
C ALA A 38 -0.20 9.04 -3.72
N VAL A 39 0.54 7.95 -3.53
CA VAL A 39 0.41 7.12 -2.33
C VAL A 39 0.79 7.91 -1.08
N GLU A 40 1.90 8.65 -1.11
CA GLU A 40 2.36 9.46 0.03
C GLU A 40 1.35 10.57 0.37
N ARG A 41 0.78 11.25 -0.64
CA ARG A 41 -0.24 12.30 -0.43
C ARG A 41 -1.62 11.76 -0.05
N SER A 42 -1.92 10.49 -0.33
CA SER A 42 -3.23 9.88 0.01
C SER A 42 -3.46 9.74 1.52
N GLY A 43 -2.40 9.76 2.32
CA GLY A 43 -2.47 9.47 3.76
C GLY A 43 -2.71 7.97 4.08
N LEU A 44 -2.84 7.10 3.07
CA LEU A 44 -3.07 5.68 3.28
C LEU A 44 -1.92 5.00 4.02
N LEU A 45 -0.67 5.42 3.79
CA LEU A 45 0.50 4.91 4.53
C LEU A 45 0.40 5.14 6.05
N ALA A 46 -0.19 6.26 6.46
CA ALA A 46 -0.38 6.56 7.88
C ALA A 46 -1.62 5.86 8.47
N ARG A 47 -2.65 5.63 7.64
CA ARG A 47 -3.88 4.94 8.04
C ARG A 47 -3.69 3.43 8.16
N PHE A 48 -2.85 2.84 7.32
CA PHE A 48 -2.66 1.40 7.18
C PHE A 48 -1.19 1.04 7.41
N ALA A 49 -0.87 0.59 8.63
CA ALA A 49 0.50 0.23 9.02
C ALA A 49 1.04 -1.02 8.30
N ASP A 50 0.18 -1.77 7.60
CA ASP A 50 0.52 -2.96 6.82
C ASP A 50 0.95 -2.65 5.37
N ILE A 51 0.91 -1.38 4.95
CA ILE A 51 1.43 -0.96 3.64
C ILE A 51 2.95 -0.72 3.75
N ASP A 52 3.73 -1.56 3.05
CA ASP A 52 5.16 -1.35 2.78
C ASP A 52 5.40 -1.28 1.26
N LEU A 53 5.66 -0.08 0.74
CA LEU A 53 5.88 0.13 -0.70
C LEU A 53 7.10 -0.59 -1.28
N ASN A 54 7.99 -1.15 -0.45
CA ASN A 54 9.07 -2.01 -0.93
C ASN A 54 8.61 -3.45 -1.21
N ILE A 55 7.50 -3.87 -0.60
CA ILE A 55 6.98 -5.23 -0.68
C ILE A 55 5.68 -5.27 -1.50
N ASN A 56 4.78 -4.31 -1.25
CA ASN A 56 3.51 -4.19 -1.94
C ASN A 56 3.75 -3.94 -3.43
N LYS A 57 3.10 -4.75 -4.28
CA LYS A 57 3.00 -4.43 -5.70
C LYS A 57 2.04 -3.26 -5.87
N THR A 58 2.32 -2.43 -6.85
CA THR A 58 1.45 -1.30 -7.23
C THR A 58 1.03 -1.44 -8.68
N GLY A 59 -0.09 -0.81 -9.02
CA GLY A 59 -0.65 -0.86 -10.36
C GLY A 59 -1.50 0.35 -10.70
N ILE A 60 -1.83 0.46 -11.99
CA ILE A 60 -2.79 1.42 -12.52
C ILE A 60 -3.84 0.61 -13.29
N TYR A 61 -5.11 0.68 -12.87
CA TYR A 61 -6.22 -0.06 -13.47
C TYR A 61 -5.91 -1.56 -13.73
N GLY A 62 -5.47 -2.28 -12.71
CA GLY A 62 -5.15 -3.71 -12.79
C GLY A 62 -3.83 -4.04 -13.51
N LYS A 63 -3.10 -3.05 -14.02
CA LYS A 63 -1.80 -3.26 -14.69
C LYS A 63 -0.65 -2.91 -13.75
N PRO A 64 0.35 -3.79 -13.56
CA PRO A 64 1.52 -3.48 -12.74
C PRO A 64 2.20 -2.18 -13.19
N ALA A 65 2.51 -1.31 -12.23
CA ALA A 65 3.19 -0.04 -12.46
C ALA A 65 4.28 0.15 -11.40
N SER A 66 5.34 0.88 -11.74
CA SER A 66 6.40 1.20 -10.79
C SER A 66 6.04 2.45 -9.98
N LEU A 67 6.65 2.59 -8.80
CA LEU A 67 6.52 3.78 -7.95
C LEU A 67 6.91 5.09 -8.68
N ASN A 68 7.78 5.01 -9.69
CA ASN A 68 8.24 6.15 -10.48
C ASN A 68 7.37 6.42 -11.72
N HIS A 69 6.30 5.65 -11.92
CA HIS A 69 5.40 5.86 -13.05
C HIS A 69 4.75 7.25 -12.96
N ARG A 70 4.82 8.04 -14.03
CA ARG A 70 4.16 9.35 -14.10
C ARG A 70 2.68 9.17 -14.35
N LEU A 71 1.87 9.73 -13.47
CA LEU A 71 0.43 9.61 -13.53
C LEU A 71 -0.18 10.53 -14.58
N ARG A 72 -1.32 10.09 -15.10
CA ARG A 72 -2.18 10.83 -16.02
C ARG A 72 -3.49 11.18 -15.33
N ASP A 73 -4.21 12.12 -15.93
CA ASP A 73 -5.56 12.44 -15.48
C ASP A 73 -6.43 11.20 -15.48
N ARG A 74 -7.18 11.03 -14.38
CA ARG A 74 -8.07 9.92 -14.07
C ARG A 74 -7.39 8.56 -13.90
N ASP A 75 -6.09 8.50 -13.67
CA ASP A 75 -5.46 7.24 -13.25
C ASP A 75 -5.99 6.78 -11.88
N ARG A 76 -6.25 5.47 -11.77
CA ARG A 76 -6.50 4.80 -10.50
C ARG A 76 -5.28 4.01 -10.08
N VAL A 77 -4.57 4.52 -9.08
CA VAL A 77 -3.45 3.86 -8.41
C VAL A 77 -3.99 2.81 -7.45
N GLU A 78 -3.46 1.59 -7.56
CA GLU A 78 -3.86 0.44 -6.75
C GLU A 78 -2.65 -0.05 -5.96
N ILE A 79 -2.81 -0.19 -4.64
CA ILE A 79 -1.82 -0.83 -3.76
C ILE A 79 -2.31 -2.26 -3.51
N TYR A 80 -1.55 -3.26 -3.95
CA TYR A 80 -1.91 -4.66 -3.77
C TYR A 80 -1.33 -5.21 -2.48
N ARG A 81 -2.05 -6.14 -1.85
CA ARG A 81 -1.57 -6.88 -0.69
C ARG A 81 -0.32 -7.70 -1.05
N PRO A 82 0.66 -7.83 -0.14
CA PRO A 82 1.73 -8.78 -0.33
C PRO A 82 1.14 -10.19 -0.40
N LEU A 83 1.70 -11.03 -1.27
CA LEU A 83 1.35 -12.46 -1.24
C LEU A 83 1.87 -13.01 0.08
N ARG A 84 0.99 -13.64 0.87
CA ARG A 84 1.35 -14.38 2.10
C ARG A 84 2.20 -15.61 1.73
N ALA A 85 3.45 -15.38 1.40
CA ALA A 85 4.47 -16.40 1.25
C ALA A 85 5.84 -15.72 1.38
N ASP A 86 6.21 -15.34 2.60
CA ASP A 86 7.63 -15.32 2.95
C ASP A 86 7.99 -16.71 3.53
N PRO A 87 8.73 -17.55 2.78
CA PRO A 87 9.08 -18.90 3.23
C PRO A 87 9.90 -18.92 4.53
N LYS A 88 10.58 -17.82 4.87
CA LYS A 88 11.45 -17.75 6.07
C LYS A 88 10.66 -17.44 7.33
N GLU A 89 9.62 -16.61 7.29
CA GLU A 89 8.77 -16.36 8.46
C GLU A 89 7.86 -17.54 8.78
N SER A 90 7.27 -18.19 7.78
CA SER A 90 6.47 -19.41 7.98
C SER A 90 7.29 -20.56 8.59
N ARG A 91 8.60 -20.63 8.32
CA ARG A 91 9.52 -21.59 8.95
C ARG A 91 9.83 -21.21 10.40
N ARG A 92 9.94 -19.91 10.70
CA ARG A 92 10.20 -19.40 12.05
C ARG A 92 9.01 -19.59 12.99
N GLN A 93 7.78 -19.44 12.48
CA GLN A 93 6.55 -19.64 13.27
C GLN A 93 6.33 -21.13 13.61
N ARG A 94 6.53 -22.04 12.64
CA ARG A 94 6.40 -23.50 12.88
C ARG A 94 7.43 -24.09 13.87
N ALA A 95 8.61 -23.48 13.98
CA ALA A 95 9.60 -23.90 14.98
C ALA A 95 9.20 -23.47 16.41
N ARG A 96 8.43 -22.38 16.55
CA ARG A 96 7.95 -21.87 17.84
C ARG A 96 6.77 -22.67 18.39
N GLU A 97 5.87 -23.12 17.52
CA GLU A 97 4.70 -23.94 17.91
C GLU A 97 5.07 -25.37 18.35
N ARG A 98 6.28 -25.85 18.04
CA ARG A 98 6.75 -27.19 18.46
C ARG A 98 7.37 -27.20 19.88
N PHE A 99 7.55 -26.04 20.48
CA PHE A 99 8.14 -25.86 21.82
C PHE A 99 7.22 -25.01 22.70
N GLU A 100 5.97 -25.43 22.87
CA GLU A 100 5.30 -25.16 24.16
C GLU A 100 5.68 -26.29 25.12
N PRO A 101 6.58 -26.08 26.10
CA PRO A 101 6.66 -26.97 27.24
C PRO A 101 5.34 -26.88 27.97
N ARG A 102 4.62 -28.00 28.01
CA ARG A 102 3.36 -28.18 28.72
C ARG A 102 3.62 -28.09 30.22
N ASN A 103 3.77 -26.87 30.74
CA ASN A 103 3.95 -26.62 32.16
C ASN A 103 2.56 -26.35 32.75
N SER A 104 1.92 -27.40 33.25
CA SER A 104 0.69 -27.28 34.04
C SER A 104 1.07 -27.14 35.52
N PRO A 105 0.58 -26.11 36.25
CA PRO A 105 0.66 -26.08 37.71
C PRO A 105 -0.31 -27.11 38.29
N GLY A 106 0.12 -27.82 39.34
CA GLY A 106 -0.48 -29.08 39.77
C GLY A 106 -1.79 -29.02 40.53
N ARG A 107 -2.32 -30.21 40.80
CA ARG A 107 -2.98 -30.59 42.05
C ARG A 107 -2.95 -32.11 42.22
#